data_AF-A0A934MAI6-F1
#
_entry.id   AF-A0A934MAI6-F1
#
_cell.length_a   1.000
_cell.length_b   1.000
_cell.length_c   1.000
_cell.angle_alpha   90.00
_cell.angle_beta   90.00
_cell.angle_gamma   90.00
#
_symmetry.space_group_name_H-M   'P 1'
#
loop_
_entity.id
_entity.type
_entity.pdbx_description
1 polymer ?
#
loop_
_entity_poly.entity_id
_entity_poly.type
_entity_poly.pdbx_seq_one_letter_code
_entity_poly.pdbx_strand_id
1 'polypeptide(L)'
;MTRASRRGDRAGRAARARQRCLTVASVVGALSIVWFACSLAFGWSLVLFKTGSMAPTYPTGAAAVSVPVSAEDIEVGDVVTVPRAQGGLPVTHRVVDVAPVASDPAARQLVLRGDANAIDDRDPYVVRDAEKIVGGVPYVGYAVTVLAQPTTLLVVTVLVALLTVWMLWPAREEPDAPDEGRAAPETPTTTDDAQTARSAVAHR
;
A
#
# COMPACT_ATOMS: atom_id res chain seq x y z
N MET A 1 -38.29 -16.63 -14.15
CA MET A 1 -36.92 -16.05 -14.05
C MET A 1 -35.89 -17.18 -14.04
N THR A 2 -35.18 -17.36 -15.16
CA THR A 2 -34.35 -18.53 -15.47
C THR A 2 -32.97 -18.48 -14.83
N ARG A 3 -32.46 -19.64 -14.40
CA ARG A 3 -31.16 -19.86 -13.73
C ARG A 3 -29.95 -19.25 -14.48
N ALA A 4 -30.08 -19.05 -15.79
CA ALA A 4 -29.10 -18.40 -16.66
C ALA A 4 -28.91 -16.90 -16.36
N SER A 5 -29.99 -16.14 -16.11
CA SER A 5 -29.91 -14.70 -15.77
C SER A 5 -29.13 -14.44 -14.47
N ARG A 6 -29.34 -15.28 -13.45
CA ARG A 6 -28.61 -15.20 -12.17
C ARG A 6 -27.11 -15.55 -12.30
N ARG A 7 -26.72 -16.32 -13.33
CA ARG A 7 -25.31 -16.73 -13.57
C ARG A 7 -24.50 -15.60 -14.23
N GLY A 8 -25.09 -14.90 -15.20
CA GLY A 8 -24.49 -13.71 -15.84
C GLY A 8 -24.24 -12.56 -14.88
N ASP A 9 -25.21 -12.26 -14.01
CA ASP A 9 -25.05 -11.20 -12.99
C ASP A 9 -23.97 -11.52 -11.94
N ARG A 10 -23.78 -12.81 -11.61
CA ARG A 10 -22.71 -13.24 -10.68
C ARG A 10 -21.33 -13.13 -11.31
N ALA A 11 -21.17 -13.50 -12.58
CA ALA A 11 -19.92 -13.35 -13.31
C ALA A 11 -19.53 -11.86 -13.47
N GLY A 12 -20.48 -10.99 -13.82
CA GLY A 12 -20.23 -9.55 -13.93
C GLY A 12 -19.91 -8.86 -12.60
N ARG A 13 -20.52 -9.30 -11.48
CA ARG A 13 -20.17 -8.81 -10.14
C ARG A 13 -18.77 -9.26 -9.70
N ALA A 14 -18.41 -10.50 -9.98
CA ALA A 14 -17.08 -11.04 -9.66
C ALA A 14 -15.97 -10.31 -10.45
N ALA A 15 -16.19 -10.03 -11.74
CA ALA A 15 -15.24 -9.26 -12.55
C ALA A 15 -15.06 -7.81 -12.06
N ARG A 16 -16.15 -7.13 -11.67
CA ARG A 16 -16.07 -5.77 -11.10
C ARG A 16 -15.39 -5.75 -9.73
N ALA A 17 -15.64 -6.74 -8.89
CA ALA A 17 -14.95 -6.87 -7.60
C ALA A 17 -13.45 -7.11 -7.80
N ARG A 18 -13.08 -8.00 -8.73
CA ARG A 18 -11.68 -8.25 -9.13
C ARG A 18 -10.97 -6.97 -9.56
N GLN A 19 -11.58 -6.20 -10.46
CA GLN A 19 -10.99 -4.95 -10.95
C GLN A 19 -10.80 -3.93 -9.83
N ARG A 20 -11.79 -3.77 -8.93
CA ARG A 20 -11.67 -2.86 -7.78
C ARG A 20 -10.55 -3.27 -6.84
N CYS A 21 -10.41 -4.56 -6.52
CA CYS A 21 -9.32 -5.05 -5.70
C CYS A 21 -7.95 -4.78 -6.36
N LEU A 22 -7.82 -4.99 -7.67
CA LEU A 22 -6.58 -4.68 -8.41
C LEU A 22 -6.25 -3.19 -8.35
N THR A 23 -7.23 -2.32 -8.58
CA THR A 23 -7.01 -0.87 -8.50
C THR A 23 -6.59 -0.45 -7.10
N VAL A 24 -7.23 -0.97 -6.05
CA VAL A 24 -6.84 -0.67 -4.67
C VAL A 24 -5.43 -1.19 -4.39
N ALA A 25 -5.13 -2.44 -4.76
CA ALA A 25 -3.80 -3.03 -4.56
C ALA A 25 -2.71 -2.26 -5.32
N SER A 26 -2.97 -1.83 -6.56
CA SER A 26 -2.01 -1.05 -7.34
C SER A 26 -1.77 0.33 -6.75
N VAL A 27 -2.82 1.00 -6.26
CA VAL A 27 -2.69 2.30 -5.59
C VAL A 27 -1.88 2.15 -4.29
N VAL A 28 -2.21 1.17 -3.45
CA VAL A 28 -1.48 0.91 -2.20
C VAL A 28 -0.02 0.52 -2.47
N GLY A 29 0.22 -0.32 -3.49
CA GLY A 29 1.56 -0.70 -3.92
C GLY A 29 2.37 0.49 -4.42
N ALA A 30 1.78 1.33 -5.28
CA ALA A 30 2.44 2.54 -5.78
C ALA A 30 2.77 3.52 -4.63
N LEU A 31 1.84 3.75 -3.70
CA LEU A 31 2.09 4.58 -2.51
C LEU A 31 3.21 4.01 -1.63
N SER A 32 3.25 2.69 -1.44
CA SER A 32 4.31 2.02 -0.69
C SER A 32 5.68 2.21 -1.35
N ILE A 33 5.75 2.10 -2.68
CA ILE A 33 7.00 2.30 -3.44
C ILE A 33 7.46 3.76 -3.34
N VAL A 34 6.55 4.73 -3.53
CA VAL A 34 6.86 6.15 -3.39
C VAL A 34 7.37 6.46 -1.98
N TRP A 35 6.68 5.97 -0.95
CA TRP A 35 7.12 6.11 0.43
C TRP A 35 8.53 5.55 0.65
N PHE A 36 8.79 4.32 0.20
CA PHE A 36 10.10 3.68 0.35
C PHE A 36 11.19 4.44 -0.41
N ALA A 37 10.91 4.93 -1.61
CA ALA A 37 11.83 5.76 -2.37
C ALA A 37 12.16 7.07 -1.64
N CYS A 38 11.14 7.76 -1.09
CA CYS A 38 11.34 8.96 -0.27
C CYS A 38 12.15 8.66 1.01
N SER A 39 11.86 7.54 1.69
CA SER A 39 12.59 7.11 2.88
C SER A 39 14.08 6.88 2.59
N LEU A 40 14.40 6.21 1.47
CA LEU A 40 15.80 5.99 1.07
C LEU A 40 16.49 7.27 0.57
N ALA A 41 15.78 8.12 -0.18
CA ALA A 41 16.37 9.32 -0.77
C ALA A 41 16.55 10.46 0.23
N PHE A 42 15.62 10.62 1.17
CA PHE A 42 15.56 11.76 2.10
C PHE A 42 15.73 11.36 3.57
N GLY A 43 15.93 10.07 3.87
CA GLY A 43 16.09 9.59 5.24
C GLY A 43 14.81 9.64 6.09
N TRP A 44 13.64 9.72 5.45
CA TRP A 44 12.37 9.78 6.20
C TRP A 44 12.16 8.49 6.99
N SER A 45 11.79 8.66 8.25
CA SER A 45 11.58 7.56 9.19
C SER A 45 10.23 7.69 9.88
N LEU A 46 9.72 6.57 10.40
CA LEU A 46 8.46 6.53 11.14
C LEU A 46 8.75 6.35 12.64
N VAL A 47 8.30 7.30 13.45
CA VAL A 47 8.45 7.31 14.90
C VAL A 47 7.13 6.96 15.57
N LEU A 48 7.18 6.06 16.55
CA LEU A 48 6.01 5.59 17.30
C LEU A 48 6.06 6.11 18.74
N PHE A 49 5.02 6.84 19.16
CA PHE A 49 4.95 7.42 20.50
C PHE A 49 4.45 6.42 21.53
N LYS A 50 5.28 6.08 22.52
CA LYS A 50 4.98 5.07 23.55
C LYS A 50 4.73 5.64 24.95
N THR A 51 5.28 6.80 25.27
CA THR A 51 5.41 7.30 26.66
C THR A 51 4.48 8.47 27.00
N GLY A 52 3.64 8.94 26.08
CA GLY A 52 2.65 9.99 26.34
C GLY A 52 3.20 11.39 26.67
N SER A 53 4.52 11.59 26.68
CA SER A 53 5.16 12.87 27.01
C SER A 53 4.83 14.00 26.02
N MET A 54 4.39 13.63 24.82
CA MET A 54 3.99 14.56 23.76
C MET A 54 2.48 14.79 23.68
N ALA A 55 1.70 14.32 24.67
CA ALA A 55 0.28 14.62 24.73
C ALA A 55 0.04 16.11 25.08
N PRO A 56 -0.98 16.79 24.50
CA PRO A 56 -2.02 16.24 23.63
C PRO A 56 -1.66 16.17 22.14
N THR A 57 -0.56 16.81 21.70
CA THR A 57 -0.18 16.90 20.28
C THR A 57 -0.01 15.53 19.62
N TYR A 58 0.73 14.64 20.29
CA TYR A 58 0.93 13.27 19.87
C TYR A 58 0.61 12.33 21.04
N PRO A 59 -0.65 11.83 21.12
CA PRO A 59 -1.03 10.90 22.18
C PRO A 59 -0.31 9.56 22.04
N THR A 60 -0.28 8.78 23.12
CA THR A 60 0.25 7.42 23.10
C THR A 60 -0.39 6.58 21.99
N GLY A 61 0.44 5.87 21.23
CA GLY A 61 0.00 5.10 20.06
C GLY A 61 -0.15 5.93 18.78
N ALA A 62 0.21 7.21 18.78
CA ALA A 62 0.41 7.97 17.55
C ALA A 62 1.64 7.46 16.77
N ALA A 63 1.60 7.63 15.45
CA ALA A 63 2.76 7.50 14.58
C ALA A 63 3.03 8.84 13.90
N ALA A 64 4.29 9.22 13.76
CA ALA A 64 4.68 10.41 13.03
C ALA A 64 5.85 10.16 12.10
N VAL A 65 5.97 11.03 11.09
CA VAL A 65 7.09 11.04 10.16
C VAL A 65 8.18 11.95 10.73
N SER A 66 9.38 11.42 10.84
CA SER A 66 10.59 12.15 11.19
C SER A 66 11.47 12.33 9.95
N VAL A 67 12.10 13.50 9.84
CA VAL A 67 13.03 13.83 8.76
C VAL A 67 14.34 14.34 9.36
N PRO A 68 15.49 13.94 8.83
CA PRO A 68 16.78 14.46 9.30
C PRO A 68 16.90 15.93 8.93
N VAL A 69 17.28 16.77 9.91
CA VAL A 69 17.52 18.20 9.71
C VAL A 69 18.84 18.60 10.35
N SER A 70 19.49 19.62 9.79
CA SER A 70 20.63 20.27 10.42
C SER A 70 20.17 20.99 11.69
N ALA A 71 21.02 21.03 12.71
CA ALA A 71 20.72 21.78 13.93
C ALA A 71 20.47 23.28 13.66
N GLU A 72 21.01 23.80 12.55
CA GLU A 72 20.83 25.20 12.15
C GLU A 72 19.41 25.54 11.68
N ASP A 73 18.68 24.54 11.17
CA ASP A 73 17.31 24.68 10.67
C ASP A 73 16.26 24.42 11.77
N ILE A 74 16.70 24.15 12.99
CA ILE A 74 15.83 23.88 14.13
C ILE A 74 15.39 25.21 14.75
N GLU A 75 14.08 25.37 14.87
CA GLU A 75 13.46 26.56 15.45
C GLU A 75 12.73 26.23 16.75
N VAL A 76 12.54 27.26 17.59
CA VAL A 76 11.71 27.16 18.79
C VAL A 76 10.30 26.77 18.39
N GLY A 77 9.75 25.74 19.05
CA GLY A 77 8.44 25.17 18.76
C GLY A 77 8.50 23.89 17.92
N ASP A 78 9.63 23.56 17.30
CA ASP A 78 9.80 22.31 16.58
C ASP A 78 9.74 21.10 17.53
N VAL A 79 9.24 19.98 17.04
CA VAL A 79 9.32 18.70 17.77
C VAL A 79 10.45 17.90 17.16
N VAL A 80 11.46 17.59 17.97
CA VAL A 80 12.68 16.94 17.51
C VAL A 80 12.96 15.69 18.32
N THR A 81 13.52 14.69 17.67
CA THR A 81 14.09 13.51 18.29
C THR A 81 15.60 13.67 18.35
N VAL A 82 16.15 13.66 19.55
CA VAL A 82 17.59 13.79 19.80
C VAL A 82 18.13 12.53 20.49
N PRO A 83 19.38 12.13 20.18
CA PRO A 83 20.05 11.08 20.92
C PRO A 83 20.32 11.56 22.35
N ARG A 84 20.16 10.67 23.34
CA ARG A 84 20.50 10.99 24.72
C ARG A 84 22.02 10.86 24.90
N ALA A 85 22.65 11.87 25.50
CA ALA A 85 24.11 11.95 25.69
C ALA A 85 24.76 10.73 26.36
N GLN A 86 24.00 9.96 27.16
CA GLN A 86 24.50 8.80 27.91
C GLN A 86 24.21 7.45 27.21
N GLY A 87 23.94 7.43 25.89
CA GLY A 87 23.65 6.20 25.15
C GLY A 87 22.29 5.59 25.49
N GLY A 88 21.37 6.39 26.03
CA GLY A 88 20.00 5.98 26.32
C GLY A 88 19.12 6.00 25.07
N LEU A 89 17.86 5.57 25.23
CA LEU A 89 16.85 5.70 24.18
C LEU A 89 16.72 7.17 23.74
N PRO A 90 16.53 7.43 22.44
CA PRO A 90 16.33 8.77 21.93
C PRO A 90 15.08 9.40 22.56
N VAL A 91 15.12 10.73 22.70
CA VAL A 91 14.06 11.52 23.33
C VAL A 91 13.42 12.41 22.27
N THR A 92 12.09 12.35 22.18
CA THR A 92 11.31 13.20 21.27
C THR A 92 10.54 14.22 22.08
N HIS A 93 10.92 15.50 22.00
CA HIS A 93 10.32 16.60 22.76
C HIS A 93 10.27 17.88 21.92
N ARG A 94 9.55 18.89 22.40
CA ARG A 94 9.44 20.19 21.75
C ARG A 94 10.59 21.10 22.17
N VAL A 95 11.19 21.76 21.19
CA VAL A 95 12.21 22.78 21.40
C VAL A 95 11.57 24.01 22.03
N VAL A 96 12.07 24.40 23.20
CA VAL A 96 11.64 25.62 23.90
C VAL A 96 12.68 26.73 23.83
N ASP A 97 13.95 26.37 23.60
CA ASP A 97 15.03 27.33 23.40
C ASP A 97 16.12 26.75 22.48
N VAL A 98 16.76 27.63 21.72
CA VAL A 98 17.87 27.30 20.79
C VAL A 98 18.98 28.32 20.98
N ALA A 99 20.15 27.85 21.40
CA ALA A 99 21.33 28.68 21.58
C ALA A 99 22.50 28.20 20.70
N PRO A 100 23.32 29.13 20.16
CA PRO A 100 24.54 28.77 19.44
C PRO A 100 25.62 28.24 20.39
N VAL A 101 26.48 27.34 19.89
CA VAL A 101 27.59 26.76 20.66
C VAL A 101 28.89 27.43 20.23
N ALA A 102 29.57 28.13 21.16
CA ALA A 102 30.76 28.91 20.84
C ALA A 102 31.93 28.07 20.28
N SER A 103 32.04 26.80 20.68
CA SER A 103 33.09 25.89 20.21
C SER A 103 32.79 25.24 18.86
N ASP A 104 31.56 25.34 18.36
CA ASP A 104 31.13 24.65 17.14
C ASP A 104 30.01 25.41 16.41
N PRO A 105 30.33 26.11 15.30
CA PRO A 105 29.36 26.88 14.54
C PRO A 105 28.20 26.05 13.98
N ALA A 106 28.39 24.75 13.74
CA ALA A 106 27.37 23.87 13.19
C ALA A 106 26.48 23.23 14.27
N ALA A 107 26.87 23.33 15.54
CA ALA A 107 26.09 22.78 16.65
C ALA A 107 25.12 23.83 17.22
N ARG A 108 24.00 23.34 17.74
CA ARG A 108 23.08 24.12 18.58
C ARG A 108 22.87 23.42 19.91
N GLN A 109 22.72 24.23 20.95
CA GLN A 109 22.26 23.80 22.26
C GLN A 109 20.73 23.97 22.29
N LEU A 110 20.03 22.86 22.45
CA LEU A 110 18.58 22.79 22.49
C LEU A 110 18.11 22.55 23.91
N VAL A 111 17.17 23.36 24.38
CA VAL A 111 16.37 23.04 25.56
C VAL A 111 15.07 22.43 25.08
N LEU A 112 14.77 21.23 25.55
CA LEU A 112 13.60 20.46 25.13
C LEU A 112 12.62 20.33 26.29
N ARG A 113 11.32 20.28 25.97
CA ARG A 113 10.25 19.97 26.92
C ARG A 113 9.20 19.11 26.24
N GLY A 114 8.79 18.03 26.90
CA GLY A 114 7.61 17.27 26.47
C GLY A 114 6.34 18.09 26.65
N ASP A 115 5.42 18.03 25.69
CA ASP A 115 4.16 18.81 25.73
C ASP A 115 3.31 18.53 26.98
N ALA A 116 3.41 17.31 27.54
CA ALA A 116 2.73 16.90 28.77
C ALA A 116 3.53 17.21 30.04
N ASN A 117 4.78 17.65 29.93
CA ASN A 117 5.67 17.87 31.06
C ASN A 117 5.55 19.31 31.57
N ALA A 118 5.52 19.49 32.89
CA ALA A 118 5.45 20.81 33.52
C ALA A 118 6.81 21.53 33.58
N ILE A 119 7.91 20.79 33.45
CA ILE A 119 9.28 21.28 33.54
C ILE A 119 10.06 20.89 32.29
N ASP A 120 11.05 21.70 31.96
CA ASP A 120 11.98 21.44 30.87
C ASP A 120 12.87 20.22 31.21
N ASP A 121 13.44 19.61 30.18
CA ASP A 121 14.40 18.54 30.36
C ASP A 121 15.60 19.04 31.16
N ARG A 122 16.09 18.18 32.06
CA ARG A 122 17.11 18.54 33.07
C ARG A 122 18.39 19.12 32.46
N ASP A 123 18.83 18.52 31.36
CA ASP A 123 20.10 18.85 30.72
C ASP A 123 19.83 19.31 29.28
N PRO A 124 20.43 20.43 28.83
CA PRO A 124 20.37 20.84 27.44
C PRO A 124 21.07 19.84 26.51
N TYR A 125 20.60 19.77 25.27
CA TYR A 125 21.10 18.86 24.26
C TYR A 125 21.94 19.61 23.24
N VAL A 126 23.24 19.29 23.15
CA VAL A 126 24.10 19.82 22.10
C VAL A 126 24.12 18.85 20.92
N VAL A 127 23.57 19.29 19.79
CA VAL A 127 23.43 18.46 18.59
C VAL A 127 23.88 19.22 17.34
N ARG A 128 24.38 18.48 16.35
CA ARG A 128 24.64 18.99 14.98
C ARG A 128 23.52 18.62 14.01
N ASP A 129 22.83 17.53 14.31
CA ASP A 129 21.73 16.98 13.55
C ASP A 129 20.68 16.43 14.52
N ALA A 130 19.42 16.47 14.09
CA ALA A 130 18.30 15.88 14.80
C ALA A 130 17.24 15.40 13.80
N GLU A 131 16.31 14.55 14.26
CA GLU A 131 15.16 14.20 13.45
C GLU A 131 13.96 15.09 13.81
N LYS A 132 13.52 15.95 12.89
CA LYS A 132 12.35 16.81 13.07
C LYS A 132 11.08 16.06 12.71
N ILE A 133 10.07 16.17 13.56
CA ILE A 133 8.75 15.61 13.31
C ILE A 133 7.94 16.58 12.44
N VAL A 134 7.56 16.14 11.24
CA VAL A 134 6.84 16.98 10.26
C VAL A 134 5.33 16.76 10.26
N GLY A 135 4.87 15.63 10.80
CA GLY A 135 3.44 15.32 10.86
C GLY A 135 3.18 13.97 11.49
N GLY A 136 2.06 13.85 12.20
CA GLY A 136 1.67 12.61 12.87
C GLY A 136 0.18 12.38 12.88
N VAL A 137 -0.19 11.09 12.96
CA VAL A 137 -1.58 10.64 13.00
C VAL A 137 -1.79 9.84 14.29
N PRO A 138 -2.79 10.21 15.10
CA PRO A 138 -3.09 9.49 16.33
C PRO A 138 -3.55 8.05 16.01
N TYR A 139 -3.28 7.13 16.94
CA TYR A 139 -3.67 5.70 16.89
C TYR A 139 -3.05 4.85 15.76
N VAL A 140 -2.50 5.45 14.69
CA VAL A 140 -1.84 4.71 13.60
C VAL A 140 -0.65 3.89 14.12
N GLY A 141 0.02 4.34 15.17
CA GLY A 141 1.12 3.62 15.78
C GLY A 141 0.72 2.26 16.33
N TYR A 142 -0.52 2.08 16.78
CA TYR A 142 -1.01 0.75 17.17
C TYR A 142 -1.13 -0.20 15.98
N ALA A 143 -1.70 0.28 14.86
CA ALA A 143 -1.83 -0.52 13.64
C ALA A 143 -0.46 -0.93 13.09
N VAL A 144 0.49 0.02 13.04
CA VAL A 144 1.87 -0.24 12.60
C VAL A 144 2.57 -1.23 13.53
N THR A 145 2.42 -1.08 14.85
CA THR A 145 3.02 -2.00 15.81
C THR A 145 2.52 -3.42 15.63
N VAL A 146 1.21 -3.61 15.42
CA VAL A 146 0.61 -4.93 15.16
C VAL A 146 1.09 -5.49 13.83
N LEU A 147 1.13 -4.67 12.79
CA LEU A 147 1.55 -5.08 11.45
C LEU A 147 3.03 -5.48 11.41
N ALA A 148 3.88 -4.80 12.18
CA ALA A 148 5.32 -5.08 12.25
C ALA A 148 5.66 -6.34 13.06
N GLN A 149 4.70 -6.99 13.73
CA GLN A 149 4.96 -8.24 14.43
C GLN A 149 5.30 -9.35 13.42
N PRO A 150 6.35 -10.16 13.66
CA PRO A 150 6.77 -11.21 12.72
C PRO A 150 5.65 -12.20 12.36
N THR A 151 4.81 -12.55 13.33
CA THR A 151 3.65 -13.42 13.15
C THR A 151 2.60 -12.78 12.25
N THR A 152 2.28 -11.50 12.46
CA THR A 152 1.34 -10.75 11.63
C THR A 152 1.88 -10.62 10.21
N LEU A 153 3.15 -10.28 10.02
CA LEU A 153 3.79 -10.22 8.71
C LEU A 153 3.70 -11.57 7.98
N LEU A 154 3.97 -12.68 8.67
CA LEU A 154 3.83 -14.02 8.09
C LEU A 154 2.39 -14.29 7.63
N VAL A 155 1.40 -14.05 8.48
CA VAL A 155 -0.02 -14.27 8.17
C VAL A 155 -0.45 -13.41 6.98
N VAL A 156 -0.11 -12.12 6.98
CA VAL A 156 -0.43 -11.19 5.89
C VAL A 156 0.25 -11.63 4.59
N THR A 157 1.52 -12.02 4.63
CA THR A 157 2.27 -12.48 3.47
C THR A 157 1.65 -13.73 2.87
N VAL A 158 1.31 -14.72 3.70
CA VAL A 158 0.64 -15.96 3.25
C VAL A 158 -0.72 -15.64 2.64
N LEU A 159 -1.51 -14.76 3.27
CA LEU A 159 -2.82 -14.37 2.77
C LEU A 159 -2.73 -13.65 1.42
N VAL A 160 -1.80 -12.71 1.26
CA VAL A 160 -1.55 -12.02 -0.01
C VAL A 160 -1.06 -13.00 -1.09
N ALA A 161 -0.18 -13.94 -0.74
CA ALA A 161 0.29 -14.97 -1.67
C ALA A 161 -0.87 -15.87 -2.14
N LEU A 162 -1.70 -16.37 -1.22
CA LEU A 162 -2.88 -17.18 -1.54
C LEU A 162 -3.88 -16.42 -2.40
N LEU A 163 -4.14 -15.15 -2.08
CA LEU A 163 -4.99 -14.29 -2.90
C LEU A 163 -4.43 -14.10 -4.30
N THR A 164 -3.12 -13.89 -4.42
CA THR A 164 -2.44 -13.72 -5.71
C THR A 164 -2.53 -15.00 -6.55
N VAL A 165 -2.28 -16.16 -5.95
CA VAL A 165 -2.43 -17.47 -6.61
C VAL A 165 -3.88 -17.69 -7.06
N TRP A 166 -4.84 -17.44 -6.17
CA TRP A 166 -6.26 -17.58 -6.50
C TRP A 166 -6.71 -16.64 -7.63
N MET A 167 -6.17 -15.41 -7.65
CA MET A 167 -6.47 -14.39 -8.66
C MET A 167 -5.84 -14.69 -10.03
N LEU A 168 -4.66 -15.33 -10.04
CA LEU A 168 -3.92 -15.70 -11.24
C LEU A 168 -4.25 -17.12 -11.73
N TRP A 169 -5.01 -17.90 -10.96
CA TRP A 169 -5.40 -19.24 -11.36
C TRP A 169 -6.27 -19.17 -12.62
N PRO A 170 -5.85 -19.80 -13.73
CA PRO A 170 -6.61 -19.75 -14.97
C PRO A 170 -7.99 -20.36 -14.72
N ALA A 171 -9.05 -19.57 -14.94
CA ALA A 171 -10.37 -20.12 -15.13
C ALA A 171 -10.24 -21.04 -16.36
N ARG A 172 -10.39 -22.35 -16.15
CA ARG A 172 -10.31 -23.32 -17.25
C ARG A 172 -11.24 -22.85 -18.35
N GLU A 173 -10.68 -22.51 -19.51
CA GLU A 173 -11.45 -22.47 -20.75
C GLU A 173 -11.94 -23.89 -20.94
N GLU A 174 -13.26 -24.09 -20.87
CA GLU A 174 -13.86 -25.34 -21.34
C GLU A 174 -13.42 -25.46 -22.81
N PRO A 175 -12.76 -26.57 -23.20
CA PRO A 175 -12.41 -26.78 -24.60
C PRO A 175 -13.69 -26.65 -25.41
N ASP A 176 -13.71 -25.75 -26.40
CA ASP A 176 -14.75 -25.76 -27.43
C ASP A 176 -14.84 -27.21 -27.91
N ALA A 177 -15.95 -27.87 -27.58
CA ALA A 177 -16.21 -29.22 -28.03
C ALA A 177 -16.09 -29.17 -29.57
N PRO A 178 -15.33 -30.08 -30.20
CA PRO A 178 -15.28 -30.14 -31.64
C PRO A 178 -16.71 -30.20 -32.16
N ASP A 179 -17.02 -29.37 -33.15
CA ASP A 179 -18.27 -29.43 -33.91
C ASP A 179 -18.31 -30.79 -34.65
N GLU A 180 -18.63 -31.87 -33.93
CA GLU A 180 -18.89 -33.22 -34.46
C GLU A 180 -20.22 -33.28 -35.23
N GLY A 181 -20.65 -32.15 -35.82
CA GLY A 181 -21.86 -32.05 -36.63
C GLY A 181 -21.61 -31.92 -38.13
N ARG A 182 -20.38 -31.73 -38.61
CA ARG A 182 -20.17 -31.33 -40.03
C ARG A 182 -18.99 -31.99 -40.77
N ALA A 183 -19.05 -33.31 -40.92
CA ALA A 183 -18.55 -34.04 -42.10
C ALA A 183 -19.18 -35.46 -42.12
N ALA A 184 -20.35 -35.63 -42.75
CA ALA A 184 -20.58 -36.30 -44.05
C ALA A 184 -20.23 -37.82 -44.07
N PRO A 185 -21.12 -38.69 -44.59
CA PRO A 185 -20.92 -39.08 -45.99
C PRO A 185 -22.21 -39.35 -46.80
N GLU A 186 -22.12 -38.97 -48.07
CA GLU A 186 -22.53 -39.71 -49.28
C GLU A 186 -23.98 -40.23 -49.43
N THR A 187 -24.67 -39.62 -50.40
CA THR A 187 -25.74 -40.22 -51.21
C THR A 187 -25.37 -41.60 -51.75
N PRO A 188 -26.33 -42.53 -51.75
CA PRO A 188 -26.90 -42.92 -53.04
C PRO A 188 -28.43 -43.05 -52.94
N THR A 189 -29.16 -42.37 -53.81
CA THR A 189 -30.57 -42.70 -54.05
C THR A 189 -30.71 -43.13 -55.50
N THR A 190 -30.96 -44.43 -55.62
CA THR A 190 -31.31 -45.19 -56.82
C THR A 190 -32.46 -44.54 -57.60
N THR A 191 -32.29 -44.54 -58.93
CA THR A 191 -33.27 -44.66 -60.01
C THR A 191 -34.72 -44.93 -59.57
N ASP A 192 -35.70 -44.09 -59.97
CA ASP A 192 -36.64 -44.43 -61.07
C ASP A 192 -37.62 -43.29 -61.41
N ASP A 193 -37.91 -43.18 -62.70
CA ASP A 193 -39.12 -42.67 -63.36
C ASP A 193 -39.83 -41.36 -62.93
N ALA A 194 -39.69 -40.33 -63.78
CA ALA A 194 -40.85 -39.58 -64.29
C ALA A 194 -40.52 -38.82 -65.58
N GLN A 195 -41.03 -39.41 -66.67
CA GLN A 195 -41.36 -38.85 -67.96
C GLN A 195 -42.02 -37.45 -67.90
N THR A 196 -41.89 -36.68 -68.99
CA THR A 196 -42.55 -35.39 -69.36
C THR A 196 -41.63 -34.17 -69.14
N ALA A 197 -41.19 -33.37 -70.11
CA ALA A 197 -41.85 -32.91 -71.33
C ALA A 197 -40.84 -32.57 -72.43
N ARG A 198 -41.30 -32.76 -73.67
CA ARG A 198 -40.73 -32.25 -74.91
C ARG A 198 -40.97 -30.74 -75.02
N SER A 199 -40.00 -30.01 -75.57
CA SER A 199 -40.04 -28.72 -76.31
C SER A 199 -38.78 -27.93 -75.89
N ALA A 200 -38.05 -27.20 -76.71
CA ALA A 200 -38.07 -26.87 -78.12
C ALA A 200 -36.80 -26.01 -78.37
N VAL A 201 -36.32 -25.99 -79.62
CA VAL A 201 -35.64 -24.85 -80.29
C VAL A 201 -34.14 -24.60 -80.02
N ALA A 202 -33.35 -24.93 -81.06
CA ALA A 202 -32.34 -24.14 -81.78
C ALA A 202 -31.39 -23.19 -81.01
N HIS A 203 -30.07 -23.34 -81.23
CA HIS A 203 -29.33 -22.56 -82.24
C HIS A 203 -27.84 -22.98 -82.29
N ARG A 204 -27.36 -23.17 -83.53
CA ARG A 204 -25.98 -23.10 -84.08
C ARG A 204 -24.77 -23.49 -83.23
#